data_AF-A0AA35I6G2-F1
#
_entry.id   AF-A0AA35I6G2-F1
#
_cell.length_a   1.000
_cell.length_b   1.000
_cell.length_c   1.000
_cell.angle_alpha   90.00
_cell.angle_beta   90.00
_cell.angle_gamma   90.00
#
_symmetry.space_group_name_H-M   'P 1'
#
loop_
_entity.id
_entity.type
_entity.pdbx_description
1 polymer ?
#
loop_
_entity_poly.entity_id
_entity_poly.type
_entity_poly.pdbx_seq_one_letter_code
_entity_poly.pdbx_strand_id
1 'polypeptide(L)'
;MVLVARKSRTAVERWIYTDVGKFSGLIETMDEAIKFPIWTEKKGETEEVVIAGPTCDSADIMYENYKYGLPLNLAIGDRLYWLSTGAYTTSYSAVEFNGFPPLKAYYL
;
A
#
# COMPACT_ATOMS: atom_id res chain seq x y z
N MET A 1 -7.30 4.64 0.29
CA MET A 1 -8.43 3.75 -0.04
C MET A 1 -7.87 2.48 -0.64
N VAL A 2 -8.42 1.33 -0.26
CA VAL A 2 -7.99 0.02 -0.80
C VAL A 2 -8.87 -0.42 -1.96
N LEU A 3 -8.28 -1.05 -2.96
CA LEU A 3 -8.94 -1.90 -3.95
C LEU A 3 -8.40 -3.33 -3.84
N VAL A 4 -9.30 -4.29 -3.68
CA VAL A 4 -8.97 -5.72 -3.54
C VAL A 4 -9.21 -6.41 -4.88
N ALA A 5 -8.19 -7.09 -5.40
CA ALA A 5 -8.27 -7.81 -6.66
C ALA A 5 -7.66 -9.22 -6.55
N ARG A 6 -8.10 -10.11 -7.43
CA ARG A 6 -7.45 -11.41 -7.68
C ARG A 6 -7.29 -11.57 -9.18
N LYS A 7 -6.09 -11.95 -9.63
CA LYS A 7 -5.75 -12.07 -11.06
C LYS A 7 -6.58 -13.15 -11.77
N SER A 8 -7.08 -14.14 -11.05
CA SER A 8 -8.07 -15.12 -11.54
C SER A 8 -8.81 -15.78 -10.37
N ARG A 9 -9.86 -16.56 -10.65
CA ARG A 9 -10.56 -17.39 -9.65
C ARG A 9 -9.66 -18.47 -9.00
N THR A 10 -8.57 -18.85 -9.67
CA THR A 10 -7.60 -19.85 -9.21
C THR A 10 -6.27 -19.24 -8.78
N ALA A 11 -6.12 -17.91 -8.90
CA ALA A 11 -4.93 -17.22 -8.50
C ALA A 11 -4.81 -17.29 -6.97
N VAL A 12 -3.64 -17.79 -6.53
CA VAL A 12 -3.31 -17.95 -5.11
C VAL A 12 -3.10 -16.58 -4.45
N GLU A 13 -2.68 -15.58 -5.22
CA GLU A 13 -2.25 -14.30 -4.69
C GLU A 13 -3.39 -13.28 -4.68
N ARG A 14 -3.66 -12.74 -3.49
CA ARG A 14 -4.60 -11.64 -3.29
C ARG A 14 -3.86 -10.32 -3.40
N TRP A 15 -4.33 -9.44 -4.28
CA TRP A 15 -3.73 -8.15 -4.57
C TRP A 15 -4.50 -7.03 -3.90
N ILE A 16 -3.75 -6.14 -3.26
CA ILE A 16 -4.25 -4.99 -2.51
C ILE A 16 -3.61 -3.75 -3.12
N TYR A 17 -4.41 -3.03 -3.91
CA TYR A 17 -4.00 -1.75 -4.49
C TYR A 17 -4.37 -0.64 -3.52
N THR A 18 -3.41 0.24 -3.28
CA THR A 18 -3.60 1.41 -2.40
C THR A 18 -3.49 2.69 -3.20
N ASP A 19 -4.06 3.77 -2.68
CA ASP A 19 -4.00 5.11 -3.27
C ASP A 19 -2.64 5.80 -3.09
N VAL A 20 -1.71 5.14 -2.40
CA VAL A 20 -0.36 5.61 -2.12
C VAL A 20 0.63 4.57 -2.60
N GLY A 21 1.68 4.99 -3.32
CA GLY A 21 2.69 4.09 -3.85
C GLY A 21 4.10 4.57 -3.54
N LYS A 22 5.10 3.91 -4.15
CA LYS A 22 6.51 4.33 -4.02
C LYS A 22 6.69 5.79 -4.42
N PHE A 23 6.02 6.19 -5.49
CA PHE A 23 6.07 7.55 -6.02
C PHE A 23 5.30 8.58 -5.19
N SER A 24 4.45 8.14 -4.25
CA SER A 24 3.67 9.01 -3.36
C SER A 24 4.35 9.28 -2.02
N GLY A 25 5.66 9.03 -1.90
CA GLY A 25 6.41 9.23 -0.65
C GLY A 25 6.73 7.93 0.11
N LEU A 26 6.42 6.75 -0.45
CA LEU A 26 6.85 5.45 0.08
C LEU A 26 8.03 4.86 -0.71
N ILE A 27 8.87 5.71 -1.31
CA ILE A 27 9.98 5.28 -2.18
C ILE A 27 10.97 4.38 -1.46
N GLU A 28 11.06 4.49 -0.13
CA GLU A 28 11.89 3.64 0.71
C GLU A 28 11.44 2.16 0.74
N THR A 29 10.24 1.85 0.22
CA THR A 29 9.80 0.47 -0.03
C THR A 29 10.37 -0.12 -1.33
N MET A 30 11.20 0.62 -2.07
CA MET A 30 11.92 0.09 -3.23
C MET A 30 12.75 -1.13 -2.83
N ASP A 31 12.66 -2.19 -3.65
CA ASP A 31 13.25 -3.51 -3.38
C ASP A 31 12.88 -4.09 -1.99
N GLU A 32 11.74 -3.67 -1.42
CA GLU A 32 11.27 -4.08 -0.09
C GLU A 32 12.27 -3.75 1.04
N ALA A 33 13.11 -2.74 0.83
CA ALA A 33 14.17 -2.34 1.74
C ALA A 33 13.61 -1.89 3.10
N ILE A 34 12.53 -1.11 3.10
CA ILE A 34 11.79 -0.73 4.31
C ILE A 34 10.41 -1.41 4.34
N LYS A 35 10.14 -2.08 5.46
CA LYS A 35 8.88 -2.77 5.77
C LYS A 35 8.13 -1.95 6.81
N PHE A 36 7.25 -1.08 6.34
CA PHE A 36 6.45 -0.25 7.23
C PHE A 36 5.41 -1.12 7.95
N PRO A 37 5.18 -0.93 9.25
CA PRO A 37 4.06 -1.59 9.91
C PRO A 37 2.74 -1.08 9.32
N ILE A 38 1.89 -2.01 8.88
CA ILE A 38 0.58 -1.69 8.31
C ILE A 38 -0.49 -2.04 9.34
N TRP A 39 -1.38 -1.08 9.61
CA TRP A 39 -2.53 -1.28 10.48
C TRP A 39 -3.84 -1.07 9.72
N THR A 40 -4.88 -1.80 10.12
CA THR A 40 -6.24 -1.64 9.59
C THR A 40 -7.26 -1.85 10.70
N GLU A 41 -8.42 -1.23 10.54
CA GLU A 41 -9.54 -1.37 11.47
C GLU A 41 -10.17 -2.77 11.40
N LYS A 42 -10.00 -3.47 10.26
CA LYS A 42 -10.51 -4.82 10.06
C LYS A 42 -9.75 -5.83 10.91
N LYS A 43 -10.48 -6.80 11.45
CA LYS A 43 -9.95 -7.91 12.25
C LYS A 43 -10.53 -9.22 11.73
N GLY A 44 -9.81 -10.31 11.93
CA GLY A 44 -10.22 -11.66 11.53
C GLY A 44 -9.04 -12.47 11.00
N GLU A 45 -9.35 -13.56 10.32
CA GLU A 45 -8.34 -14.38 9.63
C GLU A 45 -7.63 -13.55 8.56
N THR A 46 -6.31 -13.72 8.49
CA THR A 46 -5.43 -13.01 7.56
C THR A 46 -4.95 -13.93 6.45
N GLU A 47 -4.83 -13.39 5.24
CA GLU A 47 -4.23 -14.07 4.09
C GLU A 47 -3.03 -13.25 3.61
N GLU A 48 -2.01 -13.93 3.07
CA GLU A 48 -0.87 -13.28 2.42
C GLU A 48 -1.34 -12.48 1.20
N VAL A 49 -0.92 -11.22 1.13
CA VAL A 49 -1.27 -10.31 0.05
C VAL A 49 -0.05 -9.68 -0.62
N VAL A 50 -0.20 -9.39 -1.90
CA VAL A 50 0.68 -8.48 -2.64
C VAL A 50 0.13 -7.06 -2.52
N ILE A 51 0.96 -6.11 -2.12
CA ILE A 51 0.55 -4.71 -1.97
C ILE A 51 1.22 -3.86 -3.05
N ALA A 52 0.40 -3.14 -3.82
CA ALA A 52 0.85 -2.26 -4.89
C ALA A 52 0.27 -0.85 -4.72
N GLY A 53 0.99 0.14 -5.25
CA GLY A 53 0.52 1.51 -5.35
C GLY A 53 -0.56 1.70 -6.43
N PRO A 54 -0.97 2.95 -6.68
CA PRO A 54 -2.08 3.27 -7.58
C PRO A 54 -1.70 3.17 -9.05
N THR A 55 -0.42 3.09 -9.39
CA THR A 55 0.01 3.07 -10.79
C THR A 55 0.03 1.63 -11.34
N CYS A 56 -0.23 1.49 -12.64
CA CYS A 56 -0.14 0.20 -13.34
C CYS A 56 1.30 -0.25 -13.62
N ASP A 57 2.30 0.44 -13.08
CA ASP A 57 3.72 0.12 -13.28
C ASP A 57 4.16 -0.96 -12.29
N SER A 58 4.86 -1.98 -12.79
CA SER A 58 5.51 -3.00 -11.96
C SER A 58 6.47 -2.41 -10.92
N ALA A 59 7.06 -1.25 -11.19
CA ALA A 59 7.92 -0.54 -10.25
C ALA A 59 7.18 -0.09 -8.98
N ASP A 60 5.86 0.11 -9.04
CA ASP A 60 5.03 0.59 -7.93
C ASP A 60 4.46 -0.55 -7.06
N ILE A 61 4.92 -1.79 -7.29
CA ILE A 61 4.67 -2.92 -6.38
C ILE A 61 5.55 -2.74 -5.14
N MET A 62 4.93 -2.48 -3.99
CA MET A 62 5.63 -2.21 -2.73
C MET A 62 6.09 -3.49 -2.04
N TYR A 63 5.23 -4.53 -2.03
CA TYR A 63 5.54 -5.80 -1.37
C TYR A 63 4.98 -6.96 -2.19
N GLU A 64 5.87 -7.67 -2.89
CA GLU A 64 5.55 -8.88 -3.67
C GLU A 64 6.08 -10.14 -2.97
N ASN A 65 7.25 -10.04 -2.36
CA ASN A 65 8.00 -11.15 -1.75
C ASN A 65 7.74 -11.24 -0.24
N TYR A 66 7.73 -10.13 0.49
CA TYR A 66 7.49 -10.12 1.94
C TYR A 66 6.07 -10.52 2.34
N LYS A 67 5.09 -10.36 1.43
CA LYS A 67 3.70 -10.85 1.54
C LYS A 67 3.04 -10.59 2.90
N TYR A 68 2.55 -9.38 3.12
CA TYR A 68 1.85 -9.02 4.36
C TYR A 68 0.60 -9.88 4.58
N GLY A 69 0.35 -10.27 5.83
CA GLY A 69 -0.94 -10.85 6.22
C GLY A 69 -1.98 -9.76 6.44
N LEU A 70 -3.01 -9.70 5.58
CA LEU A 70 -4.13 -8.76 5.76
C LEU A 70 -5.46 -9.49 5.95
N PRO A 71 -6.40 -8.92 6.75
CA PRO A 71 -7.69 -9.55 7.02
C PRO A 71 -8.48 -9.90 5.75
N LEU A 72 -9.09 -11.10 5.71
CA LEU A 72 -9.91 -11.57 4.59
C LEU A 72 -11.15 -10.71 4.35
N ASN A 73 -11.68 -10.11 5.40
CA ASN A 73 -12.82 -9.19 5.34
C ASN A 73 -12.46 -7.75 4.94
N LEU A 74 -11.21 -7.48 4.57
CA LEU A 74 -10.82 -6.22 3.94
C LEU A 74 -11.47 -6.11 2.56
N ALA A 75 -12.18 -5.00 2.34
CA ALA A 75 -12.99 -4.73 1.17
C ALA A 75 -12.61 -3.37 0.55
N ILE A 76 -13.14 -3.13 -0.66
CA ILE A 76 -12.94 -1.87 -1.37
C ILE A 76 -13.52 -0.72 -0.52
N GLY A 77 -12.77 0.37 -0.39
CA GLY A 77 -13.17 1.52 0.44
C GLY A 77 -12.56 1.54 1.84
N ASP A 78 -12.05 0.39 2.33
CA ASP A 78 -11.39 0.33 3.61
C ASP A 78 -10.04 1.08 3.61
N ARG A 79 -9.55 1.36 4.82
CA ARG A 79 -8.32 2.11 5.05
C ARG A 79 -7.20 1.21 5.56
N LEU A 80 -6.01 1.44 5.00
CA LEU A 80 -4.74 0.95 5.55
C LEU A 80 -3.97 2.15 6.05
N TYR A 81 -3.34 1.96 7.21
CA TYR A 81 -2.56 2.96 7.90
C TYR A 81 -1.10 2.50 7.90
N TRP A 82 -0.26 3.24 7.19
CA TRP A 82 1.17 3.03 7.16
C TRP A 82 1.79 3.73 8.37
N LEU A 83 2.24 2.94 9.35
CA LEU A 83 2.82 3.45 10.59
C LEU A 83 4.32 3.66 10.45
N SER A 84 4.92 4.38 11.39
CA SER A 84 6.36 4.75 11.38
C SER A 84 6.80 5.55 10.16
N THR A 85 5.85 6.19 9.47
CA THR A 85 6.05 7.08 8.32
C THR A 85 6.37 8.51 8.76
N GLY A 86 7.02 8.72 9.91
CA GLY A 86 7.27 10.06 10.49
C GLY A 86 8.58 10.72 10.05
N ALA A 87 9.49 9.97 9.45
CA ALA A 87 10.77 10.46 8.93
C ALA A 87 10.85 10.15 7.43
N TYR A 88 11.32 11.11 6.63
CA TYR A 88 11.62 11.00 5.19
C TYR A 88 10.45 10.67 4.22
N THR A 89 9.23 10.45 4.68
CA THR A 89 8.04 10.20 3.82
C THR A 89 7.43 11.47 3.24
N THR A 90 7.22 12.52 4.06
CA THR A 90 6.70 13.81 3.60
C THR A 90 7.69 14.57 2.72
N SER A 91 8.99 14.37 2.96
CA SER A 91 10.06 15.05 2.20
C SER A 91 10.28 14.46 0.81
N TYR A 92 9.91 13.19 0.59
CA TYR A 92 9.99 12.49 -0.70
C TYR A 92 8.64 12.31 -1.40
N SER A 93 7.55 12.90 -0.88
CA SER A 93 6.28 12.93 -1.59
C SER A 93 6.47 13.71 -2.89
N ALA A 94 6.54 13.02 -4.02
CA ALA A 94 6.60 13.67 -5.32
C ALA A 94 5.35 14.56 -5.46
N VAL A 95 5.58 15.85 -5.62
CA VAL A 95 4.51 16.80 -5.93
C VAL A 95 4.03 16.47 -7.34
N GLU A 96 2.76 16.05 -7.47
CA GLU A 96 2.06 15.88 -8.76
C GLU A 96 2.59 14.78 -9.70
N PHE A 97 3.21 13.71 -9.21
CA PHE A 97 3.52 12.55 -10.07
C PHE A 97 2.21 11.88 -10.52
N ASN A 98 1.97 11.81 -11.85
CA ASN A 98 0.71 11.36 -12.48
C ASN A 98 -0.56 12.17 -12.12
N GLY A 99 -0.43 13.41 -11.63
CA GLY A 99 -1.59 14.26 -11.33
C GLY A 99 -2.38 13.84 -10.07
N PHE A 100 -1.83 12.92 -9.27
CA PHE A 100 -2.39 12.61 -7.96
C PHE A 100 -2.02 13.71 -6.97
N PRO A 101 -2.99 14.21 -6.18
CA PRO A 101 -2.74 15.25 -5.20
C PRO A 101 -1.76 14.73 -4.12
N PRO A 102 -0.92 15.61 -3.54
CA PRO A 102 -0.02 15.22 -2.47
C PRO A 102 -0.80 14.69 -1.27
N LEU A 103 -0.17 13.78 -0.52
CA LEU A 103 -0.70 13.26 0.74
C LEU A 103 -1.11 14.41 1.68
N LYS A 104 -2.35 14.39 2.17
CA LYS A 104 -2.82 15.37 3.16
C LYS A 104 -2.17 15.08 4.52
N ALA A 105 -1.23 15.93 4.91
CA ALA A 105 -0.68 15.92 6.26
C ALA A 105 -1.66 16.63 7.22
N TYR A 106 -2.00 15.97 8.32
CA TYR A 106 -2.77 16.57 9.42
C TYR A 106 -1.84 16.70 10.62
N TYR A 107 -1.65 17.93 11.11
CA TYR A 107 -0.92 18.23 12.34
C TYR A 107 -1.94 18.35 13.48
N LEU A 108 -1.73 17.61 14.57
CA LEU A 108 -2.54 17.65 15.78
C LEU A 108 -1.93 18.59 16.82
#